data_AF-A0A512LA69-F1
#
_entry.id   AF-A0A512LA69-F1
#
_cell.length_a   1.000
_cell.length_b   1.000
_cell.length_c   1.000
_cell.angle_alpha   90.00
_cell.angle_beta   90.00
_cell.angle_gamma   90.00
#
_symmetry.space_group_name_H-M   'P 1'
#
loop_
_entity.id
_entity.type
_entity.pdbx_description
1 polymer ?
#
loop_
_entity_poly.entity_id
_entity_poly.type
_entity_poly.pdbx_seq_one_letter_code
_entity_poly.pdbx_strand_id
1 'polypeptide(L)' 'MCHLPNIESPKLGDKAAWAPRLKKGTDVLAASVLKGMGAMPAKGGNATLSEADIKAAVDYMVAQLK' A
#
# COMPACT_ATOMS: atom_id res chain seq x y z
N MET A 1 -0.77 -7.49 -10.04
CA MET A 1 -0.01 -7.29 -8.78
C MET A 1 1.07 -6.24 -9.03
N CYS A 2 1.07 -5.11 -8.31
CA CYS A 2 1.92 -3.95 -8.65
C CYS A 2 3.12 -3.75 -7.73
N HIS A 3 3.08 -4.21 -6.47
CA HIS A 3 4.14 -4.03 -5.47
C HIS A 3 5.30 -5.04 -5.58
N LEU A 4 5.44 -5.63 -6.76
CA LEU A 4 6.51 -6.53 -7.13
C LEU A 4 7.63 -5.79 -7.86
N PRO A 5 8.82 -6.41 -8.03
CA PRO A 5 9.88 -5.88 -8.88
C PRO A 5 9.37 -5.56 -10.30
N ASN A 6 10.01 -4.60 -10.96
CA ASN A 6 9.81 -4.22 -12.37
C ASN A 6 8.52 -3.43 -12.71
N ILE A 7 7.81 -2.93 -11.70
CA ILE A 7 6.74 -1.94 -11.87
C ILE A 7 7.11 -0.69 -11.07
N GLU A 8 6.83 0.49 -11.62
CA GLU A 8 7.01 1.81 -10.98
C GLU A 8 6.03 1.97 -9.80
N SER A 9 6.28 1.24 -8.71
CA SER A 9 5.52 1.26 -7.47
C SER A 9 6.46 1.05 -6.27
N PRO A 10 6.04 1.39 -5.04
CA PRO A 10 6.85 1.09 -3.86
C PRO A 10 6.89 -0.43 -3.67
N LYS A 11 8.07 -1.02 -3.92
CA LYS A 11 8.29 -2.47 -3.85
C LYS A 11 8.10 -2.96 -2.42
N LEU A 12 7.52 -4.14 -2.27
CA LEU A 12 7.44 -4.82 -0.97
C LEU A 12 8.86 -5.04 -0.42
N GLY A 13 9.08 -4.71 0.86
CA GLY A 13 10.39 -4.86 1.51
C GLY A 13 11.39 -3.72 1.26
N ASP A 14 11.09 -2.75 0.39
CA ASP A 14 12.00 -1.64 0.10
C ASP A 14 11.95 -0.56 1.20
N LYS A 15 12.78 -0.71 2.23
CA LYS A 15 12.82 0.22 3.36
C LYS A 15 13.05 1.68 2.94
N ALA A 16 13.82 1.93 1.88
CA ALA A 16 14.11 3.28 1.41
C ALA A 16 12.86 3.92 0.75
N ALA A 17 12.15 3.17 -0.09
CA ALA A 17 10.90 3.63 -0.68
C ALA A 17 9.79 3.82 0.36
N TRP A 18 9.75 2.97 1.40
CA TRP A 18 8.69 3.02 2.41
C TRP A 18 8.94 4.01 3.54
N ALA A 19 10.20 4.36 3.86
CA ALA A 19 10.54 5.33 4.92
C ALA A 19 9.71 6.64 4.89
N PRO A 20 9.62 7.40 3.78
CA PRO A 20 8.81 8.62 3.75
C PRO A 20 7.30 8.37 3.80
N ARG A 21 6.84 7.16 3.45
CA ARG A 21 5.42 6.76 3.48
C ARG A 21 4.98 6.41 4.89
N LEU A 22 5.81 5.66 5.63
CA LEU A 22 5.57 5.30 7.02
C LEU A 22 5.44 6.52 7.94
N LYS A 23 6.15 7.61 7.65
CA LYS A 23 6.02 8.88 8.38
C LYS A 23 4.61 9.46 8.36
N LYS A 24 3.76 9.09 7.40
CA LYS A 24 2.37 9.54 7.31
C LYS A 24 1.41 8.75 8.22
N GLY A 25 1.85 7.60 8.75
CA GLY A 25 1.01 6.67 9.51
C GLY A 25 0.23 5.69 8.62
N THR A 26 -0.07 4.51 9.16
CA THR A 26 -0.74 3.41 8.44
C THR A 26 -2.17 3.74 8.03
N ASP A 27 -2.90 4.53 8.83
CA ASP A 27 -4.28 4.94 8.51
C ASP A 27 -4.33 5.83 7.26
N VAL A 28 -3.35 6.74 7.08
CA VAL A 28 -3.25 7.59 5.88
C VAL A 28 -2.89 6.76 4.65
N LEU A 29 -2.08 5.72 4.82
CA LEU A 29 -1.76 4.77 3.74
C LEU A 29 -3.01 3.97 3.35
N ALA A 30 -3.77 3.44 4.31
CA ALA A 30 -5.03 2.73 4.04
C ALA A 30 -6.06 3.63 3.32
N ALA A 31 -6.21 4.89 3.74
CA ALA A 31 -7.08 5.86 3.07
C ALA A 31 -6.63 6.12 1.62
N SER A 32 -5.32 6.16 1.37
CA SER A 32 -4.77 6.31 0.02
C SER A 32 -5.09 5.10 -0.87
N VAL A 33 -5.04 3.88 -0.32
CA VAL A 33 -5.44 2.66 -1.04
C VAL A 33 -6.94 2.65 -1.33
N LEU A 34 -7.78 3.04 -0.37
CA LEU A 34 -9.23 3.12 -0.53
C LEU A 34 -9.64 4.06 -1.67
N LYS A 35 -9.04 5.25 -1.70
CA LYS A 35 -9.33 6.27 -2.72
C LYS A 35 -8.65 6.00 -4.07
N GLY A 36 -7.51 5.31 -4.05
CA GLY A 36 -6.59 5.26 -5.20
C GLY A 36 -5.73 6.53 -5.30
N MET A 37 -4.58 6.41 -5.96
CA MET A 37 -3.61 7.49 -6.11
C MET A 37 -2.75 7.29 -7.36
N GLY A 38 -2.84 8.21 -8.32
CA GLY A 38 -2.06 8.15 -9.56
C GLY A 38 -2.29 6.83 -10.30
N ALA A 39 -1.23 6.05 -10.51
CA ALA A 39 -1.29 4.73 -11.15
C ALA A 39 -1.87 3.61 -10.25
N MET A 40 -2.11 3.88 -8.97
CA MET A 40 -2.73 2.92 -8.06
C MET A 40 -4.26 3.07 -8.10
N PRO A 41 -5.01 2.09 -8.64
CA PRO A 41 -6.47 2.14 -8.65
C PRO A 41 -7.04 2.05 -7.22
N ALA A 42 -8.25 2.59 -7.04
CA ALA A 42 -9.00 2.49 -5.80
C ALA A 42 -9.14 1.02 -5.35
N LYS A 43 -9.01 0.79 -4.04
CA LYS A 43 -9.02 -0.54 -3.41
C LYS A 43 -8.03 -1.53 -4.05
N GLY A 44 -6.91 -1.04 -4.59
CA GLY A 44 -5.92 -1.89 -5.27
C GLY A 44 -6.46 -2.56 -6.55
N GLY A 45 -7.55 -2.04 -7.12
CA GLY A 45 -8.20 -2.57 -8.31
C GLY A 45 -9.26 -3.63 -8.04
N ASN A 46 -9.54 -3.95 -6.78
CA ASN A 46 -10.60 -4.87 -6.40
C ASN A 46 -11.68 -4.18 -5.56
N ALA A 47 -12.79 -3.83 -6.21
CA ALA A 47 -13.90 -3.12 -5.58
C ALA A 47 -14.57 -3.90 -4.43
N THR A 48 -14.43 -5.23 -4.42
CA THR A 48 -15.06 -6.14 -3.44
C THR A 48 -14.37 -6.17 -2.09
N LEU A 49 -13.13 -5.64 -2.00
CA LEU A 49 -12.40 -5.60 -0.74
C LEU A 49 -13.08 -4.67 0.26
N SER A 50 -13.18 -5.13 1.50
CA SER A 50 -13.61 -4.31 2.62
C SER A 50 -12.49 -3.36 3.07
N GLU A 51 -12.84 -2.32 3.83
CA GLU A 51 -11.82 -1.44 4.41
C GLU A 51 -10.89 -2.20 5.38
N ALA A 52 -11.43 -3.21 6.07
CA ALA A 52 -10.66 -4.08 6.95
C ALA A 52 -9.61 -4.88 6.18
N ASP A 53 -9.97 -5.44 5.02
CA ASP A 53 -9.02 -6.17 4.16
C ASP A 53 -7.91 -5.26 3.66
N ILE A 54 -8.25 -4.02 3.30
CA ILE A 54 -7.27 -3.02 2.85
C ILE A 54 -6.32 -2.64 3.99
N LYS A 55 -6.83 -2.43 5.20
CA LYS A 55 -6.00 -2.13 6.36
C LYS A 55 -5.07 -3.29 6.69
N ALA A 56 -5.58 -4.52 6.69
CA ALA A 56 -4.78 -5.72 6.89
C ALA A 56 -3.69 -5.88 5.82
N ALA A 57 -3.99 -5.58 4.55
CA ALA A 57 -3.01 -5.60 3.47
C ALA A 57 -1.92 -4.54 3.67
N VAL A 58 -2.28 -3.31 4.06
CA VAL A 58 -1.31 -2.25 4.37
C VAL A 58 -0.41 -2.66 5.54
N ASP A 59 -0.99 -3.19 6.62
CA ASP A 59 -0.24 -3.66 7.79
C ASP A 59 0.72 -4.80 7.42
N TYR A 60 0.29 -5.73 6.55
CA TYR A 60 1.16 -6.77 6.01
C TYR A 60 2.35 -6.17 5.25
N MET A 61 2.11 -5.20 4.36
CA MET A 61 3.17 -4.55 3.60
C MET A 61 4.19 -3.84 4.49
N VAL A 62 3.71 -3.17 5.54
CA VAL A 62 4.56 -2.52 6.54
C VAL A 62 5.33 -3.54 7.37
N ALA A 63 4.71 -4.67 7.72
CA ALA A 63 5.37 -5.74 8.46
C ALA A 63 6.57 -6.35 7.70
N GLN A 64 6.53 -6.39 6.37
CA GLN A 64 7.65 -6.85 5.53
C GLN A 64 8.87 -5.90 5.54
N LEU A 65 8.78 -4.74 6.19
CA LEU A 65 9.88 -3.79 6.33
C LEU A 65 10.68 -4.00 7.62
N LYS A 66 10.24 -4.92 8.48
CA LYS A 66 10.95 -5.29 9.71
C LYS A 66 12.19 -6.10 9.35
#